data_AF-A0A969PCL4-F1
#
_entry.id   AF-A0A969PCL4-F1
#
_cell.length_a   1.000
_cell.length_b   1.000
_cell.length_c   1.000
_cell.angle_alpha   90.00
_cell.angle_beta   90.00
_cell.angle_gamma   90.00
#
_symmetry.space_group_name_H-M   'P 1'
#
loop_
_entity.id
_entity.type
_entity.pdbx_description
1 polymer ?
#
loop_
_entity_poly.entity_id
_entity_poly.type
_entity_poly.pdbx_seq_one_letter_code
_entity_poly.pdbx_strand_id
1 'polypeptide(L)'
;MVLSNQPDIPIFPPGDLLSDEPPLETYRHLKQLIVLLTSLERFWGDRQGWLWSEELKLYLGVVNDQVRFFTPAGELVFTPEEAEIQERQRAENIQAENDRLRQKLLELGINPNEL
;
A
#
# COMPACT_ATOMS: atom_id res chain seq x y z
N MET A 1 24.99 -46.42 -22.69
CA MET A 1 25.42 -45.05 -22.34
C MET A 1 24.25 -44.36 -21.68
N VAL A 2 24.22 -44.29 -20.34
CA VAL A 2 23.28 -43.44 -19.61
C VAL A 2 24.12 -42.32 -19.02
N LEU A 3 23.96 -41.12 -19.57
CA LEU A 3 24.55 -39.90 -19.03
C LEU A 3 23.90 -39.66 -17.68
N SER A 4 24.65 -39.89 -16.60
CA SER A 4 24.22 -39.64 -15.24
C SER A 4 23.96 -38.15 -15.06
N ASN A 5 22.68 -37.78 -15.07
CA ASN A 5 22.19 -36.47 -14.70
C ASN A 5 22.39 -36.30 -13.18
N GLN A 6 23.58 -35.88 -12.76
CA GLN A 6 23.78 -35.43 -11.39
C GLN A 6 23.03 -34.11 -11.22
N PRO A 7 22.13 -33.97 -10.23
CA PRO A 7 21.55 -32.68 -9.94
C PRO A 7 22.69 -31.73 -9.54
N ASP A 8 22.70 -30.50 -10.05
CA ASP A 8 23.59 -29.43 -9.60
C ASP A 8 23.29 -29.14 -8.12
N ILE A 9 23.92 -29.91 -7.23
CA ILE A 9 23.83 -29.69 -5.79
C ILE A 9 24.64 -28.42 -5.52
N PRO A 10 24.00 -27.34 -5.02
CA PRO A 10 24.74 -26.12 -4.67
C PRO A 10 25.81 -26.48 -3.65
N ILE A 11 27.07 -26.28 -4.03
CA ILE A 11 28.21 -26.46 -3.14
C ILE A 11 28.18 -25.28 -2.17
N PHE A 12 27.65 -25.52 -0.97
CA PHE A 12 27.74 -24.55 0.11
C PHE A 12 29.20 -24.43 0.54
N PRO A 13 29.68 -23.20 0.82
CA PRO A 13 30.99 -23.03 1.41
C PRO A 13 31.06 -23.78 2.76
N PRO A 14 32.26 -24.20 3.19
CA PRO A 14 32.45 -24.83 4.49
C PRO A 14 31.83 -23.98 5.60
N GLY A 15 31.00 -24.58 6.46
CA GLY A 15 30.30 -23.87 7.55
C GLY A 15 31.20 -23.46 8.72
N ASP A 16 32.49 -23.76 8.64
CA ASP A 16 33.55 -23.44 9.59
C ASP A 16 34.42 -22.25 9.15
N LEU A 17 33.99 -21.53 8.10
CA LEU A 17 34.57 -20.23 7.79
C LEU A 17 34.38 -19.31 9.00
N LEU A 18 35.44 -19.16 9.78
CA LEU A 18 35.57 -18.07 10.74
C LEU A 18 35.44 -16.79 9.93
N SER A 19 34.25 -16.19 9.97
CA SER A 19 34.02 -14.87 9.44
C SER A 19 34.90 -13.94 10.29
N ASP A 20 36.00 -13.44 9.73
CA ASP A 20 36.84 -12.39 10.34
C ASP A 20 36.04 -11.07 10.34
N GLU A 21 34.87 -11.10 10.96
CA GLU A 21 33.99 -9.94 11.08
C GLU A 21 34.70 -8.98 12.02
N PRO A 22 34.98 -7.75 11.57
CA PRO A 22 35.49 -6.75 12.47
C PRO A 22 34.49 -6.61 13.63
N PRO A 23 34.96 -6.44 14.88
CA PRO A 23 34.08 -6.34 16.04
C PRO A 23 33.02 -5.26 15.78
N LEU A 24 31.76 -5.68 15.84
CA LEU A 24 30.60 -4.91 15.41
C LEU A 24 30.24 -3.81 16.43
N GLU A 25 31.20 -3.00 16.86
CA GLU A 25 30.98 -2.15 18.05
C GLU A 25 31.94 -0.97 18.16
N THR A 26 32.70 -0.63 17.12
CA THR A 26 33.37 0.67 17.14
C THR A 26 32.30 1.74 16.94
N TYR A 27 32.14 2.67 17.90
CA TYR A 27 31.24 3.84 17.83
C TYR A 27 31.25 4.57 16.47
N ARG A 28 32.35 4.48 15.74
CA ARG A 28 32.50 4.94 14.35
C ARG A 28 31.55 4.22 13.37
N HIS A 29 31.42 2.90 13.42
CA HIS A 29 30.52 2.14 12.57
C HIS A 29 29.06 2.46 12.86
N LEU A 30 28.69 2.57 14.15
CA LEU A 30 27.36 3.01 14.54
C LEU A 30 27.04 4.41 13.99
N LYS A 31 27.98 5.36 14.11
CA LYS A 31 27.84 6.69 13.49
C LYS A 31 27.66 6.61 11.98
N GLN A 32 28.43 5.76 11.32
CA GLN A 32 28.38 5.60 9.87
C GLN A 32 27.04 5.02 9.41
N LEU A 33 26.51 4.04 10.14
CA LEU A 33 25.18 3.46 9.92
C LEU A 33 24.08 4.50 10.17
N ILE A 34 24.13 5.23 11.28
CA ILE A 34 23.15 6.28 11.59
C ILE A 34 23.13 7.33 10.47
N VAL A 35 24.30 7.80 10.03
CA VAL A 35 24.40 8.78 8.94
C VAL A 35 23.80 8.24 7.64
N LEU A 36 24.06 6.97 7.31
CA LEU A 36 23.48 6.32 6.14
C LEU A 36 21.94 6.29 6.24
N LEU A 37 21.41 5.77 7.34
CA LEU A 37 19.96 5.66 7.57
C LEU A 37 19.28 7.02 7.50
N THR A 38 19.79 8.03 8.20
CA THR A 38 19.21 9.39 8.17
C THR A 38 19.28 10.03 6.77
N SER A 39 20.31 9.73 5.98
CA SER A 39 20.42 10.25 4.61
C SER A 39 19.40 9.57 3.69
N LEU A 40 19.18 8.27 3.85
CA LEU A 40 18.19 7.50 3.11
C LEU A 40 16.76 7.93 3.46
N GLU A 41 16.46 8.13 4.74
CA GLU A 41 15.18 8.70 5.18
C GLU A 41 14.90 10.06 4.53
N ARG A 42 15.93 10.92 4.44
CA ARG A 42 15.81 12.22 3.74
C ARG A 42 15.66 12.10 2.24
N PHE A 43 16.30 11.10 1.63
CA PHE A 43 16.29 10.92 0.18
C PHE A 43 14.99 10.28 -0.31
N TRP A 44 14.46 9.32 0.43
CA TRP A 44 13.23 8.60 0.07
C TRP A 44 11.94 9.30 0.50
N GLY A 45 12.02 10.34 1.33
CA GLY A 45 10.86 11.11 1.74
C GLY A 45 10.43 12.11 0.68
N ASP A 46 9.41 11.77 -0.12
CA ASP A 46 8.49 12.80 -0.56
C ASP A 46 7.86 13.42 0.71
N ARG A 47 7.59 14.73 0.75
CA ARG A 47 7.30 15.46 2.02
C ARG A 47 6.11 14.92 2.85
N GLN A 48 5.38 13.94 2.32
CA GLN A 48 4.21 13.28 2.89
C GLN A 48 4.47 11.83 3.33
N GLY A 49 5.69 11.30 3.17
CA GLY A 49 6.02 9.90 3.51
C GLY A 49 5.49 8.90 2.49
N TRP A 50 5.35 9.32 1.23
CA TRP A 50 4.87 8.47 0.13
C TRP A 50 6.03 8.01 -0.75
N LEU A 51 6.02 6.73 -1.14
CA LEU A 51 6.99 6.13 -2.04
C LEU A 51 6.34 5.84 -3.38
N TRP A 52 6.91 6.40 -4.44
CA TRP A 52 6.42 6.14 -5.79
C TRP A 52 6.88 4.76 -6.29
N SER A 53 5.96 3.99 -6.88
CA SER A 53 6.26 2.74 -7.58
C SER A 53 6.09 2.91 -9.08
N GLU A 54 7.20 2.80 -9.83
CA GLU A 54 7.18 2.88 -11.30
C GLU A 54 6.43 1.72 -11.96
N GLU A 55 6.45 0.52 -11.37
CA GLU A 55 5.75 -0.66 -11.89
C GLU A 55 4.24 -0.55 -11.70
N LEU A 56 3.81 -0.09 -10.53
CA LEU A 56 2.38 0.02 -10.20
C LEU A 56 1.77 1.34 -10.68
N LYS A 57 2.60 2.34 -11.00
CA LYS A 57 2.17 3.74 -11.23
C LYS A 57 1.31 4.28 -10.08
N LEU A 58 1.62 3.85 -8.86
CA LEU A 58 0.93 4.21 -7.62
C LEU A 58 1.94 4.68 -6.58
N TYR A 59 1.48 5.54 -5.67
CA TYR A 59 2.19 5.91 -4.47
C TYR A 59 1.88 4.91 -3.34
N LEU A 60 2.85 4.62 -2.50
CA LEU A 60 2.73 3.79 -1.31
C LEU A 60 2.90 4.68 -0.08
N GLY A 61 1.93 4.71 0.83
CA GLY A 61 2.02 5.49 2.06
C GLY A 61 1.49 4.70 3.26
N VAL A 62 1.64 5.28 4.44
CA VAL A 62 1.16 4.68 5.69
C VAL A 62 -0.02 5.50 6.22
N VAL A 63 -1.16 4.84 6.42
CA VAL A 63 -2.36 5.43 7.02
C VAL A 63 -2.82 4.53 8.15
N ASN A 64 -2.98 5.08 9.36
CA ASN A 64 -3.38 4.31 10.56
C ASN A 64 -2.48 3.07 10.78
N ASP A 65 -1.17 3.24 10.68
CA ASP A 65 -0.15 2.16 10.79
C ASP A 65 -0.27 1.03 9.74
N GLN A 66 -1.06 1.24 8.69
CA GLN A 66 -1.21 0.30 7.57
C GLN A 66 -0.64 0.86 6.28
N VAL A 67 0.05 0.01 5.52
CA VAL A 67 0.53 0.33 4.19
C VAL A 67 -0.64 0.37 3.21
N ARG A 68 -0.79 1.48 2.50
CA ARG A 68 -1.89 1.76 1.57
C ARG A 68 -1.36 2.32 0.25
N PHE A 69 -2.09 2.04 -0.82
CA PHE A 69 -1.81 2.58 -2.15
C PHE A 69 -2.59 3.87 -2.38
N PHE A 70 -1.96 4.80 -3.09
CA PHE A 70 -2.53 6.08 -3.48
C PHE A 70 -2.36 6.26 -4.98
N THR A 71 -3.37 6.83 -5.63
CA THR A 71 -3.30 7.21 -7.03
C THR A 71 -2.33 8.39 -7.23
N PRO A 72 -1.89 8.67 -8.47
CA PRO A 72 -1.12 9.88 -8.76
C PRO A 72 -1.84 11.19 -8.41
N ALA A 73 -3.17 11.17 -8.29
CA ALA A 73 -3.99 12.29 -7.84
C ALA A 73 -4.02 12.45 -6.30
N GLY A 74 -3.39 11.53 -5.55
CA GLY A 74 -3.39 11.53 -4.09
C GLY A 74 -4.63 10.90 -3.46
N GLU A 75 -5.46 10.19 -4.23
CA GLU A 75 -6.63 9.49 -3.71
C GLU A 75 -6.25 8.09 -3.22
N LEU A 76 -6.80 7.70 -2.07
CA LEU A 76 -6.59 6.36 -1.51
C LEU A 76 -7.21 5.30 -2.44
N VAL A 77 -6.40 4.34 -2.86
CA VAL A 77 -6.88 3.18 -3.62
C VAL A 77 -7.48 2.20 -2.63
N PHE A 78 -8.80 2.08 -2.66
CA PHE A 78 -9.54 1.12 -1.86
C PHE A 78 -9.26 -0.31 -2.34
N THR A 79 -9.24 -1.23 -1.39
CA THR A 79 -9.33 -2.65 -1.73
C THR A 79 -10.68 -2.96 -2.38
N PRO A 80 -10.79 -3.98 -3.24
CA PRO A 80 -12.05 -4.30 -3.93
C PRO A 80 -13.22 -4.54 -2.97
N GLU A 81 -12.96 -5.11 -1.79
CA GLU A 81 -13.98 -5.32 -0.75
C GLU A 81 -14.47 -3.99 -0.14
N GLU A 82 -13.57 -3.05 0.15
CA GLU A 82 -13.92 -1.71 0.63
C GLU A 82 -14.69 -0.90 -0.43
N ALA A 83 -14.36 -1.08 -1.72
CA ALA A 83 -15.06 -0.43 -2.82
C ALA A 83 -16.53 -0.88 -2.91
N GLU A 84 -16.80 -2.19 -2.78
CA GLU A 84 -18.17 -2.72 -2.78
C GLU A 84 -19.01 -2.19 -1.61
N ILE A 85 -18.42 -2.11 -0.41
CA ILE A 85 -19.08 -1.56 0.78
C ILE A 85 -19.43 -0.09 0.54
N GLN A 86 -18.50 0.69 -0.02
CA GLN A 86 -18.71 2.11 -0.27
C GLN A 86 -19.74 2.36 -1.38
N GLU A 87 -19.76 1.53 -2.43
CA GLU A 87 -20.78 1.59 -3.47
C GLU A 87 -22.17 1.27 -2.93
N ARG A 88 -22.29 0.23 -2.08
CA ARG A 88 -23.56 -0.08 -1.39
C ARG A 88 -24.01 1.08 -0.53
N GLN A 89 -23.12 1.65 0.28
CA GLN A 89 -23.45 2.79 1.13
C GLN A 89 -23.90 4.00 0.32
N ARG A 90 -23.25 4.26 -0.82
CA ARG A 90 -23.66 5.33 -1.74
C ARG A 90 -25.02 5.05 -2.36
N ALA A 91 -25.25 3.82 -2.82
CA ALA A 91 -26.54 3.42 -3.39
C ALA A 91 -27.68 3.54 -2.37
N GLU A 92 -27.46 3.12 -1.13
CA GLU A 92 -28.41 3.27 -0.02
C GLU A 92 -28.70 4.73 0.29
N ASN A 93 -27.67 5.58 0.35
CA ASN A 93 -27.85 7.01 0.62
C ASN A 93 -28.63 7.71 -0.51
N ILE A 94 -28.28 7.42 -1.76
CA ILE A 94 -28.99 7.95 -2.94
C ILE A 94 -30.45 7.49 -2.92
N GLN A 95 -30.69 6.22 -2.60
CA GLN A 95 -32.03 5.67 -2.52
C GLN A 95 -32.85 6.35 -1.42
N ALA A 96 -32.28 6.50 -0.22
CA ALA A 96 -32.93 7.17 0.90
C ALA A 96 -33.25 8.64 0.59
N GLU A 97 -32.35 9.35 -0.08
CA GLU A 97 -32.60 10.73 -0.52
C GLU A 97 -33.71 10.79 -1.56
N ASN A 98 -33.71 9.88 -2.54
CA ASN A 98 -34.75 9.82 -3.56
C ASN A 98 -36.12 9.53 -2.94
N ASP A 99 -36.21 8.57 -2.01
CA ASP A 99 -37.44 8.22 -1.32
C ASP A 99 -37.97 9.37 -0.46
N ARG A 100 -37.08 10.11 0.20
CA ARG A 100 -37.43 11.33 0.94
C ARG A 100 -37.97 12.41 0.01
N LEU A 101 -37.35 12.62 -1.15
CA LEU A 101 -37.83 13.56 -2.15
C LEU A 101 -39.21 13.15 -2.68
N ARG A 102 -39.43 11.85 -2.95
CA ARG A 102 -40.73 11.32 -3.37
C ARG A 102 -41.81 11.55 -2.32
N GLN A 103 -41.51 11.30 -1.04
CA GLN A 103 -42.45 11.63 0.05
C GLN A 103 -42.80 13.11 0.08
N LYS A 104 -41.80 13.98 -0.06
CA LYS A 104 -42.03 15.43 -0.05
C LYS A 104 -42.82 15.92 -1.27
N LEU A 105 -42.65 15.28 -2.43
CA LEU A 105 -43.46 15.55 -3.62
C LEU A 105 -44.93 15.13 -3.39
N LEU A 106 -45.17 14.00 -2.74
CA LEU A 106 -46.51 13.55 -2.35
C LEU A 106 -47.18 14.51 -1.35
N GLU A 107 -46.43 15.02 -0.35
CA GLU A 107 -46.93 16.01 0.62
C GLU A 107 -47.33 17.34 -0.04
N LEU A 108 -46.65 17.72 -1.13
CA LEU A 108 -46.97 18.92 -1.91
C LEU A 108 -48.10 18.70 -2.94
N GLY A 109 -48.69 17.50 -2.98
CA GLY A 109 -49.81 17.17 -3.86
C GLY A 109 -49.43 16.91 -5.32
N ILE A 110 -48.15 16.66 -5.61
CA ILE A 110 -47.64 16.37 -6.95
C ILE A 110 -47.36 14.86 -7.04
N ASN A 111 -48.14 14.13 -7.85
CA ASN A 111 -47.93 12.68 -8.04
C ASN A 111 -46.68 12.42 -8.91
N PRO A 112 -45.64 11.74 -8.38
CA PRO A 112 -44.40 11.50 -9.13
C PRO A 112 -44.53 10.54 -10.33
N ASN A 113 -45.69 9.88 -10.49
CA ASN A 113 -45.95 8.91 -11.57
C ASN A 113 -46.79 9.51 -12.73
N GLU A 114 -47.10 10.81 -12.69
CA GLU A 114 -47.87 11.50 -13.75
C GLU A 114 -47.00 12.40 -14.67
N LEU A 115 -45.68 12.23 -14.63
CA LEU A 115 -44.71 12.86 -15.54
C LEU A 115 -44.10 11.84 -16.50
#